data_AF-A0A8X6R4Z9-F1
#
_entry.id   AF-A0A8X6R4Z9-F1
#
_cell.length_a   1.000
_cell.length_b   1.000
_cell.length_c   1.000
_cell.angle_alpha   90.00
_cell.angle_beta   90.00
_cell.angle_gamma   90.00
#
_symmetry.space_group_name_H-M   'P 1'
#
loop_
_entity.id
_entity.type
_entity.pdbx_description
1 polymer ?
#
loop_
_entity_poly.entity_id
_entity_poly.type
_entity_poly.pdbx_seq_one_letter_code
_entity_poly.pdbx_strand_id
1 'polypeptide(L)'
;QPRNEMEIAALNNFKETVTVDNKGRREVYLPWVADHIILNSNEGNCKERLKSTTKKLIQKNEFDDYETVRNRSMLMDRRWSHSRCAY
;
A
#
# COMPACT_ATOMS: atom_id res chain seq x y z
N GLN A 1 -34.35 -12.63 1.12
CA GLN A 1 -33.52 -12.32 -0.07
C GLN A 1 -32.13 -12.87 0.23
N PRO A 2 -31.82 -14.09 -0.23
CA PRO A 2 -30.82 -14.89 0.45
C PRO A 2 -29.44 -14.56 -0.12
N ARG A 3 -28.45 -14.46 0.75
CA ARG A 3 -27.01 -14.28 0.53
C ARG A 3 -26.45 -14.52 -0.89
N ASN A 4 -26.85 -15.59 -1.58
CA ASN A 4 -26.42 -15.93 -2.94
C ASN A 4 -26.73 -14.86 -4.02
N GLU A 5 -27.90 -14.22 -3.98
CA GLU A 5 -28.25 -13.20 -4.98
C GLU A 5 -27.36 -11.96 -4.84
N MET A 6 -27.05 -11.59 -3.59
CA MET A 6 -26.13 -10.49 -3.28
C MET A 6 -24.69 -10.82 -3.67
N GLU A 7 -24.25 -12.05 -3.45
CA GLU A 7 -22.91 -12.51 -3.85
C GLU A 7 -22.75 -12.51 -5.38
N ILE A 8 -23.76 -12.98 -6.11
CA ILE A 8 -23.79 -12.95 -7.58
C ILE A 8 -23.77 -11.51 -8.10
N ALA A 9 -24.59 -10.63 -7.51
CA ALA A 9 -24.62 -9.22 -7.87
C ALA A 9 -23.27 -8.52 -7.60
N ALA A 10 -22.64 -8.81 -6.46
CA ALA A 10 -21.32 -8.28 -6.12
C ALA A 10 -20.23 -8.78 -7.08
N LEU A 11 -20.27 -10.06 -7.45
CA LEU A 11 -19.33 -10.65 -8.42
C LEU A 11 -19.49 -10.06 -9.83
N ASN A 12 -20.74 -9.86 -10.27
CA ASN A 12 -21.02 -9.25 -11.57
C ASN A 12 -20.55 -7.79 -11.62
N ASN A 13 -20.87 -7.01 -10.58
CA ASN A 13 -20.40 -5.62 -10.46
C ASN A 13 -18.87 -5.55 -10.45
N PHE A 14 -18.19 -6.44 -9.71
CA PHE A 14 -16.74 -6.53 -9.74
C PHE A 14 -16.20 -6.77 -11.16
N LYS A 15 -16.74 -7.75 -11.89
CA LYS A 15 -16.26 -8.05 -13.26
C LYS A 15 -16.49 -6.91 -14.25
N GLU A 16 -17.62 -6.21 -14.13
CA GLU A 16 -17.97 -5.10 -15.02
C GLU A 16 -17.13 -3.85 -14.77
N THR A 17 -16.65 -3.66 -13.54
CA THR A 17 -16.00 -2.42 -13.11
C THR A 17 -14.49 -2.52 -12.92
N VAL A 18 -13.92 -3.72 -13.06
CA VAL A 18 -12.46 -3.88 -13.07
C VAL A 18 -11.91 -3.29 -14.38
N THR A 19 -11.19 -2.19 -14.27
CA THR A 19 -10.43 -1.58 -15.35
C THR A 19 -8.93 -1.75 -15.10
N VAL A 20 -8.11 -1.45 -16.10
CA VAL A 20 -6.64 -1.47 -15.97
C VAL A 20 -6.12 -0.07 -16.27
N ASP A 21 -5.34 0.49 -15.35
CA ASP A 21 -4.75 1.80 -15.51
C ASP A 21 -3.58 1.79 -16.52
N ASN A 22 -3.08 2.97 -16.86
CA ASN A 22 -1.93 3.15 -17.76
C ASN A 22 -0.61 2.53 -17.27
N LYS A 23 -0.57 2.03 -16.03
CA LYS A 23 0.57 1.32 -15.42
C LYS A 23 0.31 -0.19 -15.28
N GLY A 24 -0.78 -0.70 -15.87
CA GLY A 24 -1.13 -2.11 -15.81
C GLY A 24 -1.74 -2.56 -14.48
N ARG A 25 -2.17 -1.64 -13.61
CA ARG A 25 -2.78 -1.95 -12.30
C ARG A 25 -4.29 -2.07 -12.46
N ARG A 26 -4.87 -3.09 -11.83
CA ARG A 26 -6.33 -3.28 -11.80
C ARG A 26 -6.98 -2.26 -10.87
N GLU A 27 -7.85 -1.43 -11.41
CA GLU A 27 -8.72 -0.51 -10.67
C GLU A 27 -10.12 -1.11 -10.61
N VAL A 28 -10.80 -0.99 -9.48
CA VAL A 28 -12.14 -1.56 -9.26
C VAL A 28 -13.04 -0.45 -8.76
N TYR A 29 -14.22 -0.29 -9.36
CA TYR A 29 -15.20 0.66 -8.87
C TYR A 29 -15.82 0.14 -7.57
N LEU A 30 -15.76 0.96 -6.53
CA LEU A 30 -16.37 0.65 -5.24
C LEU A 30 -17.56 1.61 -5.03
N PRO A 31 -18.81 1.15 -5.14
CA PRO A 31 -19.99 2.03 -5.12
C PRO A 31 -20.20 2.77 -3.79
N TRP A 32 -19.61 2.30 -2.68
CA TRP A 32 -19.65 2.99 -1.38
C TRP A 32 -18.54 4.04 -1.20
N VAL A 33 -17.65 4.21 -2.18
CA VAL A 33 -16.58 5.22 -2.11
C VAL A 33 -17.09 6.60 -2.53
N ALA A 34 -18.25 6.69 -3.19
CA ALA A 34 -18.83 7.96 -3.64
C ALA A 34 -19.05 8.98 -2.50
N ASP A 35 -19.37 8.50 -1.30
CA ASP A 35 -19.59 9.34 -0.11
C ASP A 35 -18.37 9.41 0.82
N HIS A 36 -17.24 8.79 0.44
CA HIS A 36 -16.08 8.70 1.31
C HIS A 36 -15.24 9.98 1.22
N ILE A 37 -15.04 10.64 2.37
CA ILE A 37 -14.07 11.72 2.50
C ILE A 37 -12.69 11.16 2.11
N ILE A 38 -12.06 11.76 1.10
CA ILE A 38 -10.67 11.46 0.73
C ILE A 38 -9.84 11.61 2.00
N LEU A 39 -9.23 10.52 2.46
CA LEU A 39 -8.32 10.59 3.59
C LEU A 39 -7.21 11.59 3.24
N ASN A 40 -7.08 12.63 4.04
CA ASN A 40 -6.03 13.62 3.86
C ASN A 40 -4.68 12.89 3.81
N SER A 41 -3.82 13.35 2.89
CA SER A 41 -2.47 12.78 2.76
C SER A 41 -1.77 12.78 4.12
N ASN A 42 -1.44 11.59 4.61
CA ASN A 42 -0.73 11.42 5.87
C ASN A 42 0.77 11.77 5.73
N GLU A 43 1.19 12.29 4.58
CA GLU A 43 2.58 12.61 4.26
C GLU A 43 3.22 13.55 5.29
N GLY A 44 2.51 14.60 5.70
CA GLY A 44 3.01 15.55 6.69
C GLY A 44 3.31 14.89 8.04
N ASN A 45 2.36 14.12 8.57
CA ASN A 45 2.55 13.37 9.82
C ASN A 45 3.64 12.30 9.69
N CYS A 46 3.72 11.62 8.54
CA CYS A 46 4.79 10.66 8.28
C CYS A 46 6.17 11.33 8.31
N LYS A 47 6.31 12.51 7.71
CA LYS A 47 7.57 13.30 7.75
C LYS A 47 7.94 13.69 9.18
N GLU A 48 6.98 14.15 9.97
CA GLU A 48 7.24 14.54 11.37
C GLU A 48 7.57 13.33 12.27
N ARG A 49 6.88 12.20 12.08
CA ARG A 49 7.22 10.93 12.74
C ARG A 49 8.62 10.46 12.37
N LEU A 50 9.00 10.58 11.09
CA LEU A 50 10.32 10.21 10.63
C LEU A 50 11.40 11.08 11.31
N LYS A 51 11.26 12.42 11.25
CA LYS A 51 12.21 13.34 11.88
C LYS A 51 12.39 13.07 13.37
N SER A 52 11.28 12.94 14.10
CA SER A 52 11.32 12.71 15.56
C SER A 52 11.94 11.36 15.93
N THR A 53 11.67 10.31 15.15
CA THR A 53 12.23 8.98 15.36
C THR A 53 13.72 8.97 15.05
N THR A 54 14.15 9.58 13.93
CA THR A 54 15.56 9.74 13.59
C THR A 54 16.34 10.46 14.69
N LYS A 55 15.78 11.55 15.23
CA LYS A 55 16.41 12.29 16.34
C LYS A 55 16.61 11.41 17.57
N LYS A 56 15.61 10.59 17.93
CA LYS A 56 15.70 9.66 19.07
C LYS A 56 16.77 8.57 18.85
N LEU A 57 16.86 8.03 17.64
CA LEU A 57 17.86 7.01 17.31
C LEU A 57 19.29 7.56 17.40
N ILE A 58 19.51 8.79 16.90
CA ILE A 58 20.82 9.46 17.01
C ILE A 58 21.17 9.69 18.50
N GLN A 59 20.23 10.16 19.31
CA GLN A 59 20.45 10.38 20.74
C GLN A 59 20.81 9.09 21.50
N LYS A 60 20.30 7.94 21.05
CA LYS A 60 20.59 6.62 21.62
C LYS A 60 21.81 5.94 21.00
N ASN A 61 22.44 6.56 19.99
CA ASN A 61 23.51 5.96 19.21
C ASN A 61 23.11 4.63 18.52
N GLU A 62 21.84 4.50 18.14
CA GLU A 62 21.24 3.30 17.50
C GLU A 62 20.98 3.52 15.99
N PHE A 63 21.34 4.68 15.45
CA PHE A 63 20.98 5.06 14.10
C PHE A 63 21.61 4.16 13.03
N ASP A 64 22.91 3.86 13.16
CA ASP A 64 23.66 3.08 12.18
C ASP A 64 23.21 1.61 12.11
N ASP A 65 22.88 1.02 13.27
CA ASP A 65 22.32 -0.33 13.36
C ASP A 65 20.96 -0.41 12.64
N TYR A 66 20.11 0.60 12.88
CA TYR A 66 18.81 0.68 12.23
C TYR A 66 18.94 0.90 10.72
N GLU A 67 19.88 1.75 10.28
CA GLU A 67 20.16 2.00 8.87
C GLU A 67 20.67 0.73 8.17
N THR A 68 21.50 -0.06 8.84
CA THR A 68 22.00 -1.34 8.32
C THR A 68 20.85 -2.32 8.06
N VAL A 69 19.93 -2.47 9.03
CA VAL A 69 18.75 -3.33 8.88
C VAL A 69 17.84 -2.83 7.76
N ARG A 70 17.58 -1.51 7.70
CA ARG A 70 16.78 -0.89 6.64
C ARG A 70 17.36 -1.18 5.25
N ASN A 71 18.66 -0.94 5.08
CA ASN A 71 19.34 -1.14 3.80
C ASN A 71 19.33 -2.62 3.39
N ARG A 72 19.56 -3.53 4.34
CA ARG A 72 19.44 -4.98 4.11
C ARG A 72 18.03 -5.37 3.65
N SER A 73 16.98 -4.85 4.29
CA SER A 73 15.59 -5.11 3.91
C SER A 73 15.30 -4.63 2.48
N MET A 74 15.72 -3.40 2.14
CA MET A 74 15.52 -2.85 0.79
C MET A 74 16.24 -3.64 -0.31
N LEU A 75 17.40 -4.20 -0.01
CA LEU A 75 18.13 -5.09 -0.93
C LEU A 75 17.39 -6.42 -1.14
N MET A 76 16.75 -6.95 -0.09
CA MET A 76 15.95 -8.17 -0.21
C MET A 76 14.66 -7.94 -1.02
N ASP A 77 14.01 -6.78 -0.86
CA ASP A 77 12.84 -6.41 -1.67
C ASP A 77 13.19 -6.24 -3.16
N ARG A 78 14.35 -5.65 -3.48
CA ARG A 78 14.83 -5.57 -4.87
C ARG A 78 15.14 -6.95 -5.47
N ARG A 79 15.66 -7.88 -4.68
CA ARG A 79 15.84 -9.27 -5.12
C ARG A 79 14.49 -9.95 -5.38
N TRP A 80 13.51 -9.71 -4.50
CA TRP A 80 12.14 -10.22 -4.66
C TRP A 80 11.37 -9.60 -5.83
N SER A 81 11.69 -8.37 -6.24
CA SER A 81 11.08 -7.72 -7.41
C SER A 81 11.61 -8.27 -8.73
N HIS A 82 12.89 -8.65 -8.82
CA HIS A 82 13.46 -9.27 -10.04
C HIS A 82 13.03 -10.74 -10.22
N SER A 83 12.64 -11.43 -9.14
CA SER A 83 12.23 -12.83 -9.20
C SER A 83 10.76 -13.04 -9.61
N ARG A 84 9.97 -11.98 -9.81
CA ARG A 84 8.55 -12.05 -10.20
C ARG A 84 8.24 -11.64 -11.65
N CYS A 85 9.25 -11.40 -12.48
CA CYS A 85 9.07 -11.36 -13.95
C CYS A 85 9.29 -12.76 -14.55
N ALA A 86 8.49 -13.73 -14.10
CA ALA A 86 8.44 -15.06 -14.70
C ALA A 86 7.13 -15.76 -14.31
N TYR A 87 5.98 -15.15 -14.62
CA TYR A 87 4.70 -15.83 -14.86
C TYR A 87 3.78 -14.90 -15.65
#